data_AF-A0A1V4IF07-F1
#
_entry.id   AF-A0A1V4IF07-F1
#
_cell.length_a   1.000
_cell.length_b   1.000
_cell.length_c   1.000
_cell.angle_alpha   90.00
_cell.angle_beta   90.00
_cell.angle_gamma   90.00
#
_symmetry.space_group_name_H-M   'P 1'
#
loop_
_entity.id
_entity.type
_entity.pdbx_description
1 polymer ?
#
loop_
_entity_poly.entity_id
_entity_poly.type
_entity_poly.pdbx_seq_one_letter_code
_entity_poly.pdbx_strand_id
1 'polypeptide(L)'
;MEAKNNEKIWHEYIENFSSYKGTVTDYCKENSISKNQYYYYLKKFKKMKTAIFHAIELNDKPSTLIESKNANKEIKSIKIELGKAKIYIPSENPTLITSVIKELLRSC
;
A
#
# COMPACT_ATOMS: atom_id res chain seq x y z
N MET A 1 9.89 22.92 -10.04
CA MET A 1 9.30 21.99 -11.03
C MET A 1 10.17 20.76 -11.32
N GLU A 2 11.32 20.57 -10.66
CA GLU A 2 12.37 19.62 -11.08
C GLU A 2 12.27 18.22 -10.46
N ALA A 3 11.63 18.07 -9.29
CA ALA A 3 11.63 16.79 -8.57
C ALA A 3 10.86 15.66 -9.29
N LYS A 4 9.79 15.98 -10.03
CA LYS A 4 8.98 15.00 -10.77
C LYS A 4 9.72 14.44 -11.99
N ASN A 5 10.58 15.24 -12.63
CA ASN A 5 11.34 14.80 -13.79
C ASN A 5 12.38 13.73 -13.40
N ASN A 6 13.00 13.88 -12.23
CA ASN A 6 13.97 12.91 -11.73
C ASN A 6 13.33 11.56 -11.39
N GLU A 7 12.13 11.50 -10.82
CA GLU A 7 11.51 10.23 -10.45
C GLU A 7 11.17 9.34 -11.65
N LYS A 8 10.69 9.93 -12.76
CA LYS A 8 10.39 9.18 -13.99
C LYS A 8 11.65 8.56 -14.59
N ILE A 9 12.73 9.35 -14.68
CA ILE A 9 14.03 8.90 -15.17
C ILE A 9 14.56 7.73 -14.33
N TRP A 10 14.46 7.83 -13.01
CA TRP A 10 14.87 6.72 -12.13
C TRP A 10 13.98 5.49 -12.28
N HIS A 11 12.70 5.67 -12.55
CA HIS A 11 11.81 4.53 -12.81
C HIS A 11 12.23 3.76 -14.07
N GLU A 12 12.58 4.48 -15.14
CA GLU A 12 13.08 3.91 -16.40
C GLU A 12 14.40 3.14 -16.17
N TYR A 13 15.35 3.71 -15.42
CA TYR A 13 16.60 2.99 -15.08
C TYR A 13 16.35 1.69 -14.30
N ILE A 14 15.41 1.70 -13.36
CA ILE A 14 15.11 0.48 -12.58
C ILE A 14 14.41 -0.58 -13.44
N GLU A 15 13.50 -0.20 -14.33
CA GLU A 15 12.79 -1.14 -15.20
C GLU A 15 13.70 -1.70 -16.29
N ASN A 16 14.51 -0.86 -16.93
CA ASN A 16 15.42 -1.26 -18.01
C ASN A 16 16.49 -2.24 -17.53
N PHE A 17 16.87 -2.21 -16.24
CA PHE A 17 17.79 -3.20 -15.69
C PHE A 17 17.26 -4.64 -15.78
N SER A 18 15.94 -4.85 -15.75
CA SER A 18 15.35 -6.20 -15.83
C SER A 18 15.64 -6.92 -17.16
N SER A 19 15.86 -6.16 -18.23
CA SER A 19 16.19 -6.65 -19.57
C SER A 19 17.69 -6.59 -19.88
N TYR A 20 18.50 -6.05 -18.96
CA TYR A 20 19.93 -5.88 -19.16
C TYR A 20 20.70 -7.19 -18.91
N LYS A 21 21.56 -7.58 -19.85
CA LYS A 21 22.43 -8.75 -19.70
C LYS A 21 23.75 -8.32 -19.07
N GLY A 22 23.86 -8.47 -17.75
CA GLY A 22 25.10 -8.17 -17.03
C GLY A 22 24.86 -7.92 -15.55
N THR A 23 25.85 -7.32 -14.88
CA THR A 23 25.72 -6.97 -13.46
C THR A 23 25.17 -5.56 -13.29
N VAL A 24 24.63 -5.26 -12.11
CA VAL A 24 24.27 -3.88 -11.71
C VAL A 24 25.47 -2.93 -11.87
N THR A 25 26.69 -3.42 -11.67
CA THR A 25 27.91 -2.62 -11.83
C THR A 25 28.07 -2.11 -13.26
N ASP A 26 27.88 -2.99 -14.23
CA ASP A 26 28.11 -2.69 -15.63
C ASP A 26 27.00 -1.77 -16.14
N TYR A 27 25.75 -2.07 -15.78
CA TYR A 27 24.61 -1.21 -16.04
C TYR A 27 24.79 0.21 -15.49
N CYS A 28 25.24 0.33 -14.24
CA CYS A 28 25.49 1.63 -13.62
C CYS A 28 26.60 2.42 -14.34
N LYS A 29 27.66 1.73 -14.78
CA LYS A 29 28.75 2.37 -15.54
C LYS A 29 28.25 2.86 -16.90
N GLU A 30 27.52 2.04 -17.65
CA GLU A 30 26.99 2.40 -18.97
C GLU A 30 26.01 3.58 -18.90
N ASN A 31 25.18 3.63 -17.86
CA ASN A 31 24.18 4.69 -17.67
C ASN A 31 24.71 5.89 -16.86
N SER A 32 26.01 5.92 -16.53
CA SER A 32 26.64 7.01 -15.77
C SER A 32 25.94 7.32 -14.44
N ILE A 33 25.43 6.28 -13.76
CA ILE A 33 24.78 6.39 -12.44
C ILE A 33 25.63 5.69 -11.37
N SER A 34 25.56 6.17 -10.13
CA SER A 34 26.22 5.46 -9.03
C SER A 34 25.38 4.28 -8.55
N LYS A 35 26.06 3.21 -8.08
CA LYS A 35 25.40 2.07 -7.42
C LYS A 35 24.54 2.50 -6.24
N ASN A 36 25.01 3.47 -5.46
CA ASN A 36 24.30 3.97 -4.28
C ASN A 36 22.96 4.60 -4.67
N GLN A 37 22.94 5.43 -5.72
CA GLN A 37 21.70 5.99 -6.24
C GLN A 37 20.79 4.89 -6.76
N TYR A 38 21.31 3.93 -7.54
CA TYR A 38 20.52 2.81 -8.04
C TYR A 38 19.82 2.06 -6.90
N TYR A 39 20.56 1.63 -5.86
CA TYR A 39 19.98 0.91 -4.73
C TYR A 39 19.03 1.77 -3.90
N TYR A 40 19.28 3.08 -3.77
CA TYR A 40 18.37 4.00 -3.11
C TYR A 40 17.01 4.03 -3.83
N TYR A 41 17.00 4.25 -5.14
CA TYR A 41 15.76 4.32 -5.92
C TYR A 41 15.07 2.97 -6.05
N LEU A 42 15.82 1.87 -6.19
CA LEU A 42 15.28 0.51 -6.15
C LEU A 42 14.51 0.25 -4.85
N LYS A 43 15.09 0.62 -3.69
CA LYS A 43 14.44 0.48 -2.38
C LYS A 43 13.23 1.41 -2.24
N LYS A 44 13.35 2.66 -2.71
CA LYS A 44 12.27 3.66 -2.70
C LYS A 44 11.04 3.15 -3.47
N PHE A 45 11.23 2.62 -4.68
CA PHE A 45 10.13 2.11 -5.50
C PHE A 45 9.58 0.77 -5.02
N LYS A 46 10.42 -0.12 -4.46
CA LYS A 46 9.91 -1.35 -3.80
C LYS A 46 8.98 -1.02 -2.63
N LYS A 47 9.32 -0.05 -1.78
CA LYS A 47 8.45 0.41 -0.68
C LYS A 47 7.12 1.00 -1.16
N MET A 48 7.08 1.59 -2.35
CA MET A 48 5.83 2.08 -2.94
C MET A 48 4.95 0.93 -3.45
N LYS A 49 5.55 -0.16 -3.95
CA LYS A 49 4.82 -1.34 -4.47
C LYS A 49 4.36 -2.32 -3.38
N THR A 50 4.86 -2.24 -2.16
CA THR A 50 4.45 -3.10 -1.04
C THR A 50 3.14 -2.63 -0.38
N ALA A 51 2.11 -2.33 -1.17
CA ALA A 51 0.76 -2.40 -0.64
C ALA A 51 0.47 -3.89 -0.40
N ILE A 52 0.68 -4.35 0.83
CA ILE A 52 0.37 -5.73 1.21
C ILE A 52 -1.15 -5.82 1.23
N PHE A 53 -1.72 -6.42 0.19
CA PHE A 53 -3.12 -6.78 0.19
C PHE A 53 -3.31 -7.94 1.15
N HIS A 54 -3.85 -7.67 2.33
CA HIS A 54 -4.32 -8.71 3.23
C HIS A 54 -5.69 -9.16 2.71
N ALA A 55 -5.75 -10.33 2.07
CA ALA A 55 -7.02 -10.96 1.76
C ALA A 55 -7.76 -11.19 3.08
N ILE A 56 -8.96 -10.62 3.20
CA ILE A 56 -9.86 -10.86 4.32
C ILE A 56 -10.86 -11.91 3.84
N GLU A 57 -10.81 -13.10 4.42
CA GLU A 57 -11.87 -14.08 4.26
C GLU A 57 -13.10 -13.59 5.05
N LEU A 58 -14.13 -13.16 4.33
CA LEU A 58 -15.45 -12.93 4.91
C LEU A 58 -16.09 -14.31 5.09
N ASN A 59 -15.92 -14.91 6.27
CA ASN A 59 -16.60 -16.16 6.60
C ASN A 59 -18.10 -15.90 6.73
N ASP A 60 -18.90 -16.53 5.89
CA ASP A 60 -20.38 -16.47 5.93
C ASP A 60 -20.99 -17.20 7.14
N LYS A 61 -20.16 -17.89 7.92
CA LYS A 61 -20.57 -18.47 9.20
C LYS A 61 -20.42 -17.43 10.29
N PRO A 62 -21.43 -17.23 11.17
CA PRO A 62 -21.26 -16.40 12.35
C PRO A 62 -20.20 -17.06 13.25
N SER A 63 -18.94 -16.67 13.08
CA SER A 63 -17.89 -17.09 13.99
C SER A 63 -18.18 -16.45 15.35
N THR A 64 -18.24 -17.27 16.39
CA THR A 64 -18.18 -16.81 17.79
C THR A 64 -17.15 -15.69 17.89
N LEU A 65 -17.62 -14.50 18.27
CA LEU A 65 -16.82 -13.30 18.44
C LEU A 65 -15.54 -13.68 19.18
N ILE A 66 -14.40 -13.62 18.49
CA ILE A 66 -13.11 -13.76 19.15
C ILE A 66 -12.98 -12.50 19.99
N GLU A 67 -13.28 -12.63 21.28
CA GLU A 67 -13.04 -11.58 22.26
C GLU A 67 -11.56 -11.24 22.21
N SER A 68 -11.24 -10.11 21.57
CA SER A 68 -9.89 -9.57 21.60
C SER A 68 -9.54 -9.34 23.07
N LYS A 69 -8.38 -9.86 23.51
CA LYS A 69 -7.91 -9.80 24.92
C LYS A 69 -7.69 -8.36 25.47
N ASN A 70 -8.12 -7.34 24.74
CA ASN A 70 -8.04 -5.91 25.09
C ASN A 70 -9.41 -5.21 25.02
N ALA A 71 -10.51 -5.89 25.29
CA ALA A 71 -11.87 -5.34 25.25
C ALA A 71 -12.23 -4.40 26.43
N ASN A 72 -11.25 -3.68 27.01
CA ASN A 72 -11.46 -2.77 28.14
C ASN A 72 -11.55 -1.29 27.74
N LYS A 73 -11.91 -1.00 26.49
CA LYS A 73 -12.22 0.37 26.08
C LYS A 73 -13.45 0.37 25.20
N GLU A 74 -14.49 1.04 25.68
CA GLU A 74 -15.72 1.33 24.95
C GLU A 74 -15.37 1.75 23.51
N ILE A 75 -15.68 0.89 22.53
CA ILE A 75 -15.32 1.12 21.13
C ILE A 75 -16.32 2.13 20.57
N LYS A 76 -15.97 3.42 20.67
CA LYS A 76 -16.81 4.54 20.21
C LYS A 76 -16.87 4.67 18.68
N SER A 77 -15.93 4.06 17.96
CA SER A 77 -15.88 4.14 16.51
C SER A 77 -15.23 2.92 15.87
N ILE A 78 -15.74 2.58 14.69
CA ILE A 78 -15.19 1.62 13.75
C ILE A 78 -14.24 2.37 12.83
N LYS A 79 -13.04 1.82 12.63
CA LYS A 79 -12.02 2.38 11.76
C LYS A 79 -11.80 1.48 10.56
N ILE A 80 -12.02 2.00 9.36
CA ILE A 80 -11.75 1.31 8.09
C ILE A 80 -10.55 1.97 7.42
N GLU A 81 -9.50 1.20 7.14
CA GLU A 81 -8.30 1.68 6.44
C GLU A 81 -8.23 1.08 5.04
N LEU A 82 -8.18 1.95 4.02
CA LEU A 82 -8.09 1.58 2.60
C LEU A 82 -6.87 2.27 1.99
N GLY A 83 -5.72 1.59 1.99
CA GLY A 83 -4.44 2.17 1.58
C GLY A 83 -4.05 3.35 2.47
N LYS A 84 -4.02 4.57 1.91
CA LYS A 84 -3.75 5.81 2.67
C LYS A 84 -5.02 6.44 3.26
N ALA A 85 -6.20 6.03 2.81
CA ALA A 85 -7.46 6.55 3.30
C ALA A 85 -7.81 5.93 4.66
N LYS A 86 -8.27 6.77 5.58
CA LYS A 86 -8.71 6.38 6.92
C LYS A 86 -10.12 6.89 7.13
N ILE A 87 -11.08 5.98 7.27
CA ILE A 87 -12.49 6.28 7.49
C ILE A 87 -12.81 5.92 8.94
N TYR A 88 -13.40 6.87 9.67
CA TYR A 88 -13.85 6.68 11.04
C TYR A 88 -15.37 6.76 11.07
N ILE A 89 -16.03 5.70 11.51
CA ILE A 89 -17.48 5.59 11.59
C ILE A 89 -17.86 5.45 13.07
N PRO A 90 -18.64 6.37 13.65
CA PRO A 90 -19.17 6.20 15.00
C PRO A 90 -19.95 4.89 15.14
N SER A 91 -19.71 4.13 16.22
CA SER A 91 -20.41 2.85 16.45
C SER A 91 -21.89 3.03 16.81
N GLU A 92 -22.28 4.25 17.14
CA GLU A 92 -23.63 4.67 17.53
C GLU A 92 -24.65 4.58 16.38
N ASN A 93 -24.22 4.46 15.12
CA ASN A 93 -25.13 4.46 13.97
C ASN A 93 -24.85 3.31 12.97
N PRO A 94 -25.54 2.16 13.10
CA PRO A 94 -25.34 1.00 12.21
C PRO A 94 -25.79 1.25 10.76
N THR A 95 -26.71 2.19 10.53
CA THR A 95 -27.15 2.54 9.17
C THR A 95 -26.06 3.26 8.38
N LEU A 96 -25.23 4.06 9.06
CA LEU A 96 -24.09 4.75 8.45
C LEU A 96 -23.04 3.75 7.96
N ILE A 97 -22.76 2.68 8.72
CA ILE A 97 -21.85 1.59 8.32
C ILE A 97 -22.35 0.95 7.02
N THR A 98 -23.63 0.60 6.98
CA THR A 98 -24.25 -0.06 5.83
C THR A 98 -24.17 0.82 4.58
N SER A 99 -24.45 2.12 4.71
CA SER A 99 -24.35 3.09 3.61
C SER A 99 -22.92 3.24 3.10
N VAL A 100 -21.92 3.32 4.00
CA VAL A 100 -20.50 3.40 3.62
C VAL A 100 -20.07 2.14 2.87
N ILE A 101 -20.43 0.95 3.36
CA ILE A 101 -20.08 -0.31 2.69
C ILE A 101 -20.73 -0.38 1.29
N LYS A 102 -22.02 0.00 1.18
CA LYS A 102 -22.71 0.03 -0.12
C LYS A 102 -22.05 0.98 -1.11
N GLU A 103 -21.58 2.13 -0.66
CA GLU A 103 -20.92 3.12 -1.52
C GLU A 103 -19.51 2.66 -1.94
N LEU A 104 -18.77 2.02 -1.04
CA LEU A 104 -17.49 1.38 -1.36
C LEU A 104 -17.66 0.28 -2.41
N LEU A 105 -18.69 -0.56 -2.29
CA LEU A 105 -19.00 -1.61 -3.27
C LEU A 105 -19.38 -1.05 -4.65
N ARG A 106 -19.96 0.15 -4.72
CA ARG A 106 -20.28 0.82 -6.00
C ARG A 106 -19.07 1.43 -6.70
N SER A 107 -18.01 1.72 -5.93
CA SER A 107 -16.82 2.42 -6.42
C SER A 107 -15.73 1.48 -6.94
N CYS A 108 -15.91 0.17 -6.78
CA CYS A 108 -15.07 -0.90 -7.31
C CYS A 108 -15.73 -1.56 -8.51
#